data_AF-A0A969JE22-F1
#
_entry.id   AF-A0A969JE22-F1
#
_cell.length_a   1.000
_cell.length_b   1.000
_cell.length_c   1.000
_cell.angle_alpha   90.00
_cell.angle_beta   90.00
_cell.angle_gamma   90.00
#
_symmetry.space_group_name_H-M   'P 1'
#
loop_
_entity.id
_entity.type
_entity.pdbx_description
1 polymer ?
#
loop_
_entity_poly.entity_id
_entity_poly.type
_entity_poly.pdbx_seq_one_letter_code
_entity_poly.pdbx_strand_id
1 'polypeptide(L)'
;MRPDFRLRTSINRALYARRASLTGEEWFERFWQPRGISRQIVEFVYERLSCYSGLRWGLTVPSDRLLEDLQLPLVCWFDWELDFCDELSQELGIQLEDPSLLEKAETVEEFLAFLHSQFR
;
A
#
# COMPACT_ATOMS: atom_id res chain seq x y z
N MET A 1 11.52 -2.51 -15.88
CA MET A 1 10.53 -3.59 -16.14
C MET A 1 9.16 -2.96 -16.46
N ARG A 2 8.23 -3.62 -17.17
CA ARG A 2 6.86 -3.11 -17.37
C ARG A 2 5.91 -3.86 -16.44
N PRO A 3 4.92 -3.19 -15.79
CA PRO A 3 3.99 -3.86 -14.88
C PRO A 3 3.17 -4.92 -15.61
N ASP A 4 2.90 -6.05 -14.95
CA ASP A 4 2.07 -7.11 -15.53
C ASP A 4 0.57 -6.74 -15.46
N PHE A 5 0.06 -6.16 -16.54
CA PHE A 5 -1.34 -5.76 -16.66
C PHE A 5 -2.33 -6.92 -16.55
N ARG A 6 -1.95 -8.14 -16.97
CA ARG A 6 -2.83 -9.32 -16.85
C ARG A 6 -2.93 -9.75 -15.40
N LEU A 7 -1.79 -9.79 -14.70
CA LEU A 7 -1.74 -10.08 -13.28
C LEU A 7 -2.52 -9.06 -12.46
N ARG A 8 -2.30 -7.76 -12.70
CA ARG A 8 -3.07 -6.66 -12.09
C ARG A 8 -4.58 -6.83 -12.26
N THR A 9 -5.02 -7.20 -13.47
CA THR A 9 -6.45 -7.42 -13.76
C THR A 9 -6.99 -8.63 -12.99
N SER A 10 -6.21 -9.70 -12.91
CA SER A 10 -6.57 -10.92 -12.16
C SER A 10 -6.73 -10.65 -10.67
N ILE A 11 -5.76 -9.96 -10.06
CA ILE A 11 -5.78 -9.63 -8.63
C ILE A 11 -6.96 -8.72 -8.30
N ASN A 12 -7.18 -7.65 -9.06
CA ASN A 12 -8.33 -6.77 -8.85
C ASN A 12 -9.67 -7.52 -8.95
N ARG A 13 -9.81 -8.47 -9.88
CA ARG A 13 -11.02 -9.32 -9.97
C ARG A 13 -11.17 -10.24 -8.76
N ALA A 14 -10.07 -10.85 -8.30
CA ALA A 14 -10.09 -11.73 -7.14
C ALA A 14 -10.47 -10.98 -5.85
N LEU A 15 -9.94 -9.76 -5.66
CA LEU A 15 -10.29 -8.88 -4.57
C LEU A 15 -11.78 -8.47 -4.64
N TYR A 16 -12.24 -8.05 -5.83
CA TYR A 16 -13.61 -7.59 -6.05
C TYR A 16 -14.65 -8.70 -5.83
N ALA A 17 -14.33 -9.95 -6.17
CA ALA A 17 -15.24 -11.08 -5.96
C ALA A 17 -15.57 -11.36 -4.48
N ARG A 18 -14.78 -10.82 -3.55
CA ARG A 18 -14.89 -11.12 -2.11
C ARG A 18 -15.22 -9.91 -1.25
N ARG A 19 -15.14 -8.68 -1.78
CA ARG A 19 -15.11 -7.45 -0.97
C ARG A 19 -15.81 -6.28 -1.64
N ALA A 20 -16.40 -5.42 -0.80
CA ALA A 20 -16.88 -4.12 -1.24
C ALA A 20 -15.69 -3.14 -1.34
N SER A 21 -15.68 -2.32 -2.39
CA SER A 21 -14.67 -1.27 -2.56
C SER A 21 -14.96 -0.14 -1.60
N LEU A 22 -14.02 0.12 -0.70
CA LEU A 22 -14.04 1.28 0.20
C LEU A 22 -13.40 2.48 -0.50
N THR A 23 -13.86 3.67 -0.16
CA THR A 23 -13.12 4.92 -0.40
C THR A 23 -11.90 5.01 0.53
N GLY A 24 -10.98 5.94 0.28
CA GLY A 24 -9.84 6.15 1.18
C GLY A 24 -10.25 6.49 2.62
N GLU A 25 -11.31 7.29 2.77
CA GLU A 25 -11.88 7.63 4.08
C GLU A 25 -12.51 6.41 4.78
N GLU A 26 -13.34 5.65 4.08
CA GLU A 26 -13.93 4.42 4.64
C GLU A 26 -12.86 3.37 4.98
N TRP A 27 -11.79 3.29 4.19
CA TRP A 27 -10.66 2.40 4.43
C TRP A 27 -9.90 2.81 5.70
N PHE A 28 -9.68 4.12 5.88
CA PHE A 28 -9.12 4.71 7.11
C PHE A 28 -9.98 4.40 8.33
N GLU A 29 -11.25 4.82 8.33
CA GLU A 29 -12.15 4.69 9.48
C GLU A 29 -12.34 3.22 9.88
N ARG A 30 -12.47 2.34 8.89
CA ARG A 30 -12.76 0.92 9.15
C ARG A 30 -11.56 0.14 9.68
N PHE A 31 -10.38 0.37 9.11
CA PHE A 31 -9.22 -0.49 9.41
C PHE A 31 -8.15 0.21 10.23
N TRP A 32 -7.89 1.49 10.01
CA TRP A 32 -6.66 2.14 10.46
C TRP A 32 -6.87 3.09 11.63
N GLN A 33 -8.01 3.78 11.70
CA GLN A 33 -8.39 4.61 12.84
C GLN A 33 -8.43 3.80 14.16
N PRO A 34 -9.02 2.59 14.23
CA PRO A 34 -9.02 1.79 15.46
C PRO A 34 -7.62 1.30 15.89
N ARG A 35 -6.65 1.31 14.96
CA ARG A 35 -5.26 0.91 15.19
C ARG A 35 -4.36 2.10 15.55
N GLY A 36 -4.91 3.31 15.58
CA GLY A 36 -4.15 4.53 15.89
C GLY A 36 -3.19 4.96 14.79
N ILE A 37 -3.29 4.42 13.57
CA ILE A 37 -2.44 4.83 12.44
C ILE A 37 -2.85 6.23 11.98
N SER A 38 -1.88 7.09 11.70
CA SER A 38 -2.15 8.45 11.20
C SER A 38 -2.93 8.43 9.89
N ARG A 39 -3.96 9.29 9.79
CA ARG A 39 -4.75 9.50 8.56
C ARG A 39 -3.86 9.87 7.37
N GLN A 40 -2.84 10.70 7.60
CA GLN A 40 -1.92 11.17 6.54
C GLN A 40 -1.13 10.01 5.92
N ILE A 41 -0.66 9.07 6.75
CA ILE A 41 0.04 7.87 6.27
C ILE A 41 -0.89 6.98 5.44
N VAL A 42 -2.12 6.81 5.92
CA VAL A 42 -3.13 5.97 5.27
C VAL A 42 -3.53 6.56 3.92
N GLU A 43 -3.79 7.86 3.86
CA GLU A 43 -4.13 8.58 2.62
C GLU A 43 -2.98 8.51 1.62
N PHE A 44 -1.74 8.80 2.06
CA PHE A 44 -0.55 8.69 1.22
C PHE A 44 -0.40 7.28 0.62
N VAL A 45 -0.49 6.24 1.44
CA VAL A 45 -0.34 4.86 0.99
C VAL A 45 -1.48 4.45 0.06
N TYR A 46 -2.72 4.83 0.39
CA TYR A 46 -3.88 4.55 -0.43
C TYR A 46 -3.72 5.15 -1.83
N GLU A 47 -3.26 6.39 -1.94
CA GLU A 47 -3.10 7.10 -3.21
C GLU A 47 -1.88 6.59 -3.99
N ARG A 48 -0.70 6.59 -3.38
CA ARG A 48 0.56 6.23 -4.06
C ARG A 48 0.59 4.79 -4.49
N LEU A 49 0.21 3.85 -3.62
CA LEU A 49 0.19 2.45 -4.02
C LEU A 49 -0.96 2.12 -4.99
N SER A 50 -2.09 2.85 -4.96
CA SER A 50 -3.10 2.73 -6.03
C SER A 50 -2.56 3.20 -7.37
N CYS A 51 -1.76 4.27 -7.39
CA CYS A 51 -1.11 4.78 -8.59
C CYS A 51 -0.08 3.78 -9.14
N TYR A 52 0.85 3.33 -8.30
CA TYR A 52 1.99 2.50 -8.69
C TYR A 52 1.59 1.09 -9.10
N SER A 53 0.79 0.42 -8.26
CA SER A 53 0.35 -0.96 -8.49
C SER A 53 -0.83 -1.06 -9.46
N GLY A 54 -1.61 0.02 -9.56
CA GLY A 54 -2.89 0.00 -10.24
C GLY A 54 -3.92 -0.95 -9.62
N LEU A 55 -3.64 -1.48 -8.42
CA LEU A 55 -4.60 -2.21 -7.61
C LEU A 55 -5.61 -1.23 -7.01
N ARG A 56 -6.81 -1.73 -6.74
CA ARG A 56 -7.84 -0.97 -6.03
C ARG A 56 -7.61 -1.16 -4.52
N TRP A 57 -6.85 -0.27 -3.90
CA TRP A 57 -6.52 -0.37 -2.46
C TRP A 57 -7.74 -0.31 -1.54
N GLY A 58 -8.85 0.29 -1.98
CA GLY A 58 -10.13 0.19 -1.28
C GLY A 58 -10.68 -1.23 -1.15
N LEU A 59 -10.13 -2.22 -1.86
CA LEU A 59 -10.47 -3.63 -1.71
C LEU A 59 -9.49 -4.40 -0.82
N THR A 60 -8.40 -3.79 -0.36
CA THR A 60 -7.44 -4.48 0.51
C THR A 60 -7.90 -4.44 1.97
N VAL A 61 -7.43 -5.42 2.75
CA VAL A 61 -7.67 -5.51 4.19
C VAL A 61 -6.34 -5.72 4.91
N PRO A 62 -6.26 -5.47 6.23
CA PRO A 62 -5.00 -5.51 6.96
C PRO A 62 -4.22 -6.83 6.83
N SER A 63 -4.92 -7.97 6.76
CA SER A 63 -4.32 -9.29 6.66
C SER A 63 -3.87 -9.71 5.26
N ASP A 64 -4.09 -8.87 4.23
CA ASP A 64 -3.60 -9.20 2.88
C ASP A 64 -2.08 -9.21 2.88
N ARG A 65 -1.49 -10.27 2.31
CA ARG A 65 -0.05 -10.36 2.18
C ARG A 65 0.45 -9.64 0.94
N LEU A 66 1.46 -8.80 1.11
CA LEU A 66 2.00 -7.94 0.05
C LEU A 66 2.56 -8.76 -1.11
N LEU A 67 3.23 -9.88 -0.83
CA LEU A 67 3.86 -10.72 -1.84
C LEU A 67 2.90 -11.78 -2.39
N GLU A 68 2.19 -12.51 -1.53
CA GLU A 68 1.40 -13.66 -2.00
C GLU A 68 0.02 -13.27 -2.52
N ASP A 69 -0.68 -12.36 -1.83
CA ASP A 69 -2.06 -12.03 -2.15
C ASP A 69 -2.12 -10.86 -3.14
N LEU A 70 -1.25 -9.85 -2.97
CA LEU A 70 -1.21 -8.64 -3.80
C LEU A 70 -0.13 -8.67 -4.87
N GLN A 71 0.87 -9.56 -4.75
CA GLN A 71 2.02 -9.64 -5.66
C GLN A 71 2.60 -8.27 -5.99
N LEU A 72 2.71 -7.42 -4.96
CA LEU A 72 2.92 -5.98 -5.09
C LEU A 72 4.13 -5.63 -5.98
N PRO A 73 5.32 -6.26 -5.84
CA PRO A 73 6.47 -5.97 -6.69
C PRO A 73 6.26 -6.29 -8.18
N LEU A 74 5.34 -7.20 -8.52
CA LEU A 74 5.08 -7.61 -9.91
C LEU A 74 4.05 -6.71 -10.61
N VAL A 75 3.14 -6.11 -9.83
CA VAL A 75 2.09 -5.22 -10.36
C VAL A 75 2.48 -3.76 -10.32
N CYS A 76 3.37 -3.36 -9.42
CA CYS A 76 3.95 -2.03 -9.42
C CYS A 76 4.77 -1.77 -10.69
N TRP A 77 4.77 -0.51 -11.13
CA TRP A 77 5.77 -0.02 -12.06
C TRP A 77 7.20 -0.16 -11.48
N PHE A 78 8.21 -0.13 -12.36
CA PHE A 78 9.60 -0.37 -11.99
C PHE A 78 10.16 0.77 -11.12
N ASP A 79 11.00 0.44 -10.13
CA ASP A 79 11.61 1.36 -9.15
C ASP A 79 10.61 2.11 -8.26
N TRP A 80 9.39 1.56 -8.09
CA TRP A 80 8.35 2.20 -7.29
C TRP A 80 8.75 2.44 -5.84
N GLU A 81 9.62 1.60 -5.28
CA GLU A 81 10.12 1.72 -3.91
C GLU A 81 10.94 3.00 -3.75
N LEU A 82 11.74 3.38 -4.76
CA LEU A 82 12.55 4.59 -4.75
C LEU A 82 11.66 5.82 -4.85
N ASP A 83 10.75 5.84 -5.82
CA ASP A 83 9.78 6.93 -5.99
C ASP A 83 8.91 7.09 -4.72
N PHE A 84 8.46 5.97 -4.14
CA PHE A 84 7.69 5.95 -2.91
C PHE A 84 8.49 6.57 -1.74
N CYS A 85 9.76 6.21 -1.57
CA CYS A 85 10.61 6.76 -0.51
C CYS A 85 10.85 8.27 -0.70
N ASP A 86 11.13 8.70 -1.94
CA ASP A 86 11.34 10.11 -2.25
C ASP A 86 10.08 10.94 -1.96
N GLU A 87 8.91 10.48 -2.40
CA GLU A 87 7.63 11.14 -2.14
C GLU A 87 7.26 11.11 -0.65
N LEU A 88 7.54 10.00 0.05
CA LEU A 88 7.32 9.89 1.49
C LEU A 88 8.15 10.93 2.26
N SER A 89 9.40 11.14 1.84
CA SER A 89 10.26 12.18 2.42
C SER A 89 9.78 13.58 2.08
N GLN A 90 9.28 13.81 0.87
CA GLN A 90 8.86 15.15 0.42
C GLN A 90 7.52 15.57 1.02
N GLU A 91 6.57 14.65 1.15
CA GLU A 91 5.20 14.97 1.56
C GLU A 91 4.97 14.79 3.06
N LEU A 92 5.60 13.76 3.65
CA LEU A 92 5.40 13.39 5.06
C LEU A 92 6.64 13.60 5.92
N GLY A 93 7.77 14.01 5.33
CA GLY A 93 9.01 14.25 6.07
C GLY A 93 9.67 12.97 6.63
N ILE A 94 9.22 11.78 6.21
CA ILE A 94 9.79 10.52 6.65
C ILE A 94 10.95 10.15 5.73
N GLN A 95 12.13 9.98 6.29
CA GLN A 95 13.30 9.50 5.58
C GLN A 95 13.54 8.04 5.94
N LEU A 96 13.42 7.16 4.95
CA LEU A 96 13.81 5.75 5.08
C LEU A 96 15.27 5.62 4.66
N GLU A 97 16.14 5.22 5.57
CA GLU A 97 17.58 5.03 5.28
C GLU A 97 17.83 3.89 4.29
N ASP A 98 16.90 2.93 4.21
CA ASP A 98 16.99 1.74 3.36
C ASP A 98 15.61 1.39 2.77
N PRO A 99 15.40 1.60 1.45
CA PRO A 99 14.14 1.25 0.78
C PRO A 99 13.76 -0.23 0.88
N SER A 100 14.73 -1.14 1.07
CA SER A 100 14.45 -2.57 1.23
C SER A 100 13.68 -2.89 2.52
N LEU A 101 13.60 -1.95 3.46
CA LEU A 101 12.75 -2.07 4.64
C LEU A 101 11.26 -2.19 4.29
N LEU A 102 10.84 -1.65 3.14
CA LEU A 102 9.46 -1.78 2.65
C LEU A 102 9.11 -3.24 2.32
N GLU A 103 10.10 -4.04 1.92
CA GLU A 103 9.92 -5.46 1.59
C GLU A 103 9.86 -6.37 2.82
N LYS A 104 10.21 -5.85 4.01
CA LYS A 104 10.17 -6.63 5.26
C LYS A 104 8.76 -6.81 5.81
N ALA A 105 7.80 -6.01 5.36
CA ALA A 105 6.41 -6.18 5.74
C ALA A 105 5.82 -7.38 4.99
N GLU A 106 5.23 -8.33 5.71
CA GLU A 106 4.52 -9.45 5.09
C GLU A 106 3.10 -9.03 4.73
N THR A 107 2.46 -8.23 5.58
CA THR A 107 1.06 -7.81 5.45
C THR A 107 0.87 -6.32 5.25
N VAL A 108 -0.30 -5.92 4.73
CA VAL A 108 -0.70 -4.51 4.64
C VAL A 108 -0.71 -3.84 6.02
N GLU A 109 -1.10 -4.56 7.07
CA GLU A 109 -1.05 -4.08 8.45
C GLU A 109 0.36 -3.74 8.90
N GLU A 110 1.29 -4.66 8.72
CA GLU A 110 2.70 -4.47 9.09
C GLU A 110 3.34 -3.33 8.31
N PHE A 111 2.99 -3.21 7.03
CA PHE A 111 3.48 -2.13 6.17
C PHE A 111 3.05 -0.76 6.70
N LEU A 112 1.76 -0.57 6.97
CA LEU A 112 1.28 0.71 7.52
C LEU A 112 1.77 0.96 8.93
N ALA A 113 1.86 -0.06 9.77
CA ALA A 113 2.39 0.07 11.12
C ALA A 113 3.88 0.49 11.09
N PHE A 114 4.66 -0.08 10.16
CA PHE A 114 6.05 0.30 9.93
C PHE A 114 6.14 1.77 9.53
N LEU A 115 5.42 2.21 8.49
CA LEU A 115 5.45 3.61 8.06
C LEU A 115 4.99 4.57 9.15
N HIS A 116 3.95 4.20 9.89
CA HIS A 116 3.47 4.99 11.02
C HIS A 116 4.51 5.10 12.14
N SER A 117 5.28 4.06 12.41
CA SER A 117 6.36 4.11 13.42
C SER A 117 7.47 5.10 13.07
N GLN A 118 7.63 5.41 11.77
CA GLN A 118 8.58 6.40 11.28
C GLN A 118 7.97 7.82 11.24
N PHE A 119 6.64 7.93 11.34
CA PHE A 119 5.90 9.18 11.37
C PHE A 119 5.88 9.74 12.81
N ARG A 120 6.68 10.78 13.08
CA ARG A 120 6.76 11.45 14.38
C ARG A 120 6.13 12.83 14.38
#